data_AF-A0A956ZFL3-F1
#
_entry.id   AF-A0A956ZFL3-F1
#
_cell.length_a   1.000
_cell.length_b   1.000
_cell.length_c   1.000
_cell.angle_alpha   90.00
_cell.angle_beta   90.00
_cell.angle_gamma   90.00
#
_symmetry.space_group_name_H-M   'P 1'
#
loop_
_entity.id
_entity.type
_entity.pdbx_description
1 polymer ?
#
loop_
_entity_poly.entity_id
_entity_poly.type
_entity_poly.pdbx_seq_one_letter_code
_entity_poly.pdbx_strand_id
1 'polypeptide(L)'
;MSKKRAIKRRALMAILLAGGLVNTPVPVSALPESNPGDSDKQIFEKVARNTRLPSSERAYHLLLVAGALLNGSSSDELAKNYKQYTENGSGGFSYRINRHFKSSLRSLADQAAQKDLIVGKANSSLSQKNFALAKSVMLEAFPLISPTVDPYFQMSMYLIARGKFRELGDAASSKKCDDAIEKFVSSCEKDGNPNSKQLEAAASVLDSQSQEFIRITIFDQKPSYANRTKALPISYSEENFRKAQKLRLRAIALLDRLAPENHLRRKAHRDMALWYSELGKDALANAQKEALFDLVGVQSDNILYPQSGGCGSLIWWKAEAPKYSYDCGMG
;
A
#
# COMPACT_ATOMS: atom_id res chain seq x y z
N MET A 1 21.03 -22.78 24.77
CA MET A 1 19.83 -22.94 23.92
C MET A 1 20.25 -23.37 22.51
N SER A 2 19.76 -24.49 21.99
CA SER A 2 20.27 -25.11 20.74
C SER A 2 19.96 -24.28 19.47
N LYS A 3 20.98 -24.10 18.62
CA LYS A 3 20.90 -23.39 17.31
C LYS A 3 19.73 -23.84 16.43
N LYS A 4 19.27 -25.10 16.56
CA LYS A 4 18.10 -25.64 15.83
C LYS A 4 16.76 -24.98 16.23
N ARG A 5 16.59 -24.54 17.49
CA ARG A 5 15.37 -23.80 17.93
C ARG A 5 15.35 -22.36 17.39
N ALA A 6 16.50 -21.72 17.24
CA ALA A 6 16.59 -20.37 16.67
C ALA A 6 16.26 -20.36 15.18
N ILE A 7 16.68 -21.40 14.44
CA ILE A 7 16.39 -21.54 13.00
C ILE A 7 14.90 -21.84 12.77
N LYS A 8 14.29 -22.75 13.55
CA LYS A 8 12.84 -23.00 13.48
C LYS A 8 11.99 -21.76 13.80
N ARG A 9 12.40 -20.93 14.78
CA ARG A 9 11.72 -19.66 15.11
C ARG A 9 11.81 -18.61 14.00
N ARG A 10 12.96 -18.53 13.31
CA ARG A 10 13.12 -17.62 12.15
C ARG A 10 12.29 -18.08 10.94
N ALA A 11 12.19 -19.38 10.71
CA ALA A 11 11.35 -19.96 9.66
C ALA A 11 9.85 -19.74 9.93
N LEU A 12 9.38 -19.95 11.17
CA LEU A 12 7.99 -19.70 11.56
C LEU A 12 7.58 -18.23 11.43
N MET A 13 8.47 -17.30 11.79
CA MET A 13 8.23 -15.86 11.60
C MET A 13 8.23 -15.45 10.13
N ALA A 14 9.09 -16.06 9.30
CA ALA A 14 9.08 -15.82 7.86
C ALA A 14 7.80 -16.35 7.19
N ILE A 15 7.25 -17.47 7.68
CA ILE A 15 5.98 -18.03 7.20
C ILE A 15 4.78 -17.15 7.61
N LEU A 16 4.77 -16.59 8.83
CA LEU A 16 3.75 -15.64 9.31
C LEU A 16 3.78 -14.26 8.60
N LEU A 17 4.90 -13.92 7.95
CA LEU A 17 5.08 -12.66 7.21
C LEU A 17 4.95 -12.82 5.69
N ALA A 18 5.29 -14.01 5.15
CA ALA A 18 5.12 -14.33 3.73
C ALA A 18 3.72 -14.84 3.39
N GLY A 19 3.05 -15.48 4.35
CA GLY A 19 1.60 -15.66 4.31
C GLY A 19 0.95 -14.40 4.86
N GLY A 20 0.33 -13.61 4.00
CA GLY A 20 -0.69 -12.67 4.46
C GLY A 20 -1.68 -13.36 5.41
N LEU A 21 -2.41 -12.59 6.21
CA LEU A 21 -3.43 -13.01 7.17
C LEU A 21 -4.63 -13.78 6.53
N VAL A 22 -4.37 -14.71 5.63
CA VAL A 22 -5.33 -15.54 4.91
C VAL A 22 -4.71 -16.94 4.79
N ASN A 23 -5.21 -17.84 5.64
CA ASN A 23 -5.13 -19.30 5.52
C ASN A 23 -3.76 -20.00 5.69
N THR A 24 -3.31 -20.21 6.93
CA THR A 24 -2.68 -21.51 7.30
C THR A 24 -3.00 -21.89 8.75
N PRO A 25 -3.42 -23.14 9.04
CA PRO A 25 -3.59 -23.62 10.41
C PRO A 25 -2.21 -23.94 11.01
N VAL A 26 -1.87 -23.28 12.12
CA VAL A 26 -0.64 -23.56 12.88
C VAL A 26 -0.93 -24.67 13.92
N PRO A 27 -0.06 -25.70 14.06
CA PRO A 27 -0.30 -26.79 15.00
C PRO A 27 -0.26 -26.31 16.45
N VAL A 28 -1.33 -26.65 17.18
CA VAL A 28 -1.57 -26.33 18.59
C VAL A 28 -0.65 -27.18 19.46
N SER A 29 0.41 -26.61 20.01
CA SER A 29 1.11 -27.19 21.16
C SER A 29 1.83 -26.10 21.95
N ALA A 30 1.40 -25.93 23.20
CA ALA A 30 1.97 -25.07 24.26
C ALA A 30 1.78 -23.55 24.09
N LEU A 31 0.61 -23.05 24.50
CA LEU A 31 0.39 -21.68 24.91
C LEU A 31 -0.24 -21.68 26.31
N PRO A 32 0.12 -20.74 27.19
CA PRO A 32 -0.50 -20.62 28.51
C PRO A 32 -1.98 -20.27 28.36
N GLU A 33 -2.80 -20.86 29.22
CA GLU A 33 -4.25 -20.66 29.28
C GLU A 33 -4.58 -19.18 29.48
N SER A 34 -5.55 -18.70 28.69
CA SER A 34 -6.15 -17.38 28.82
C SER A 34 -6.90 -17.26 30.14
N ASN A 35 -6.74 -16.13 30.84
CA ASN A 35 -7.72 -15.73 31.88
C ASN A 35 -9.12 -15.66 31.24
N PRO A 36 -10.10 -16.42 31.75
CA PRO A 36 -11.46 -16.42 31.24
C PRO A 36 -12.16 -15.15 31.73
N GLY A 37 -12.31 -14.12 30.89
CA GLY A 37 -13.11 -12.95 31.28
C GLY A 37 -12.98 -11.68 30.44
N ASP A 38 -11.91 -11.51 29.66
CA ASP A 38 -11.78 -10.31 28.82
C ASP A 38 -12.65 -10.46 27.55
N SER A 39 -13.58 -9.53 27.31
CA SER A 39 -14.31 -9.47 26.04
C SER A 39 -13.38 -9.02 24.90
N ASP A 40 -13.66 -9.42 23.65
CA ASP A 40 -12.88 -9.03 22.46
C ASP A 40 -12.63 -7.51 22.39
N LYS A 41 -13.65 -6.73 22.76
CA LYS A 41 -13.59 -5.27 22.82
C LYS A 41 -12.53 -4.78 23.82
N GLN A 42 -12.46 -5.39 25.00
CA GLN A 42 -11.46 -5.05 26.03
C GLN A 42 -10.04 -5.37 25.57
N ILE A 43 -9.85 -6.40 24.73
CA ILE A 43 -8.52 -6.73 24.19
C ILE A 43 -8.04 -5.62 23.24
N PHE A 44 -8.90 -5.12 22.35
CA PHE A 44 -8.54 -4.02 21.44
C PHE A 44 -8.45 -2.66 22.16
N GLU A 45 -9.27 -2.40 23.18
CA GLU A 45 -9.14 -1.21 24.05
C GLU A 45 -7.81 -1.24 24.83
N LYS A 46 -7.40 -2.40 25.37
CA LYS A 46 -6.08 -2.57 26.02
C LYS A 46 -4.92 -2.27 25.06
N VAL A 47 -5.08 -2.60 23.79
CA VAL A 47 -4.09 -2.30 22.73
C VAL A 47 -4.03 -0.81 22.42
N ALA A 48 -5.18 -0.16 22.23
CA ALA A 48 -5.24 1.29 22.00
C ALA A 48 -4.58 2.07 23.15
N ARG A 49 -4.64 1.51 24.37
CA ARG A 49 -4.01 2.05 25.58
C ARG A 49 -2.61 1.51 25.86
N ASN A 50 -2.08 0.57 25.07
CA ASN A 50 -0.74 0.02 25.29
C ASN A 50 0.29 1.12 25.08
N THR A 51 0.96 1.54 26.15
CA THR A 51 1.90 2.67 26.15
C THR A 51 3.28 2.31 25.56
N ARG A 52 3.56 1.02 25.31
CA ARG A 52 4.86 0.57 24.79
C ARG A 52 5.01 0.72 23.28
N LEU A 53 3.91 0.81 22.53
CA LEU A 53 3.92 0.99 21.08
C LEU A 53 3.68 2.47 20.72
N PRO A 54 4.42 3.03 19.74
CA PRO A 54 4.11 4.35 19.18
C PRO A 54 2.66 4.42 18.69
N SER A 55 2.01 5.58 18.84
CA SER A 55 0.61 5.78 18.40
C SER A 55 0.36 5.38 16.95
N SER A 56 1.32 5.64 16.06
CA SER A 56 1.23 5.30 14.64
C SER A 56 1.25 3.80 14.36
N GLU A 57 2.03 3.03 15.13
CA GLU A 57 2.04 1.57 15.02
C GLU A 57 0.72 0.98 15.56
N ARG A 58 0.22 1.53 16.68
CA ARG A 58 -1.08 1.15 17.23
C ARG A 58 -2.21 1.41 16.23
N ALA A 59 -2.22 2.58 15.60
CA ALA A 59 -3.18 2.93 14.56
C ALA A 59 -3.14 1.92 13.41
N TYR A 60 -1.96 1.67 12.83
CA TYR A 60 -1.80 0.72 11.73
C TYR A 60 -2.33 -0.67 12.06
N HIS A 61 -1.99 -1.20 13.21
CA HIS A 61 -2.43 -2.54 13.57
C HIS A 61 -3.93 -2.61 13.88
N LEU A 62 -4.53 -1.58 14.49
CA LEU A 62 -5.98 -1.49 14.66
C LEU A 62 -6.68 -1.41 13.29
N LEU A 63 -6.12 -0.69 12.32
CA LEU A 63 -6.64 -0.67 10.94
C LEU A 63 -6.58 -2.06 10.27
N LEU A 64 -5.52 -2.84 10.51
CA LEU A 64 -5.43 -4.23 10.02
C LEU A 64 -6.49 -5.13 10.66
N VAL A 65 -6.70 -5.01 11.98
CA VAL A 65 -7.74 -5.75 12.71
C VAL A 65 -9.13 -5.41 12.16
N ALA A 66 -9.44 -4.13 11.99
CA ALA A 66 -10.71 -3.69 11.40
C ALA A 66 -10.89 -4.29 9.99
N GLY A 67 -9.83 -4.30 9.18
CA GLY A 67 -9.86 -4.92 7.86
C GLY A 67 -10.13 -6.43 7.90
N ALA A 68 -9.47 -7.16 8.79
CA ALA A 68 -9.67 -8.60 8.96
C ALA A 68 -11.09 -8.93 9.45
N LEU A 69 -11.61 -8.16 10.42
CA LEU A 69 -12.99 -8.29 10.90
C LEU A 69 -13.99 -8.10 9.76
N LEU A 70 -13.84 -7.04 8.95
CA LEU A 70 -14.71 -6.76 7.80
C LEU A 70 -14.61 -7.82 6.68
N ASN A 71 -13.49 -8.54 6.61
CA ASN A 71 -13.30 -9.65 5.68
C ASN A 71 -13.80 -11.00 6.26
N GLY A 72 -14.39 -11.01 7.46
CA GLY A 72 -15.01 -12.21 8.06
C GLY A 72 -14.10 -13.04 8.96
N SER A 73 -12.92 -12.54 9.32
CA SER A 73 -12.04 -13.25 10.27
C SER A 73 -12.70 -13.40 11.66
N SER A 74 -12.36 -14.47 12.37
CA SER A 74 -12.83 -14.72 13.74
C SER A 74 -12.28 -13.66 14.71
N SER A 75 -13.15 -13.05 15.51
CA SER A 75 -12.76 -12.08 16.54
C SER A 75 -11.82 -12.70 17.57
N ASP A 76 -12.10 -13.93 17.99
CA ASP A 76 -11.34 -14.66 19.00
C ASP A 76 -9.92 -14.99 18.51
N GLU A 77 -9.77 -15.41 17.25
CA GLU A 77 -8.46 -15.69 16.65
C GLU A 77 -7.63 -14.42 16.49
N LEU A 78 -8.26 -13.33 16.05
CA LEU A 78 -7.60 -12.03 15.95
C LEU A 78 -7.14 -11.57 17.33
N ALA A 79 -8.00 -11.64 18.33
CA ALA A 79 -7.66 -11.27 19.71
C ALA A 79 -6.50 -12.10 20.26
N LYS A 80 -6.48 -13.42 20.01
CA LYS A 80 -5.39 -14.32 20.43
C LYS A 80 -4.06 -14.00 19.76
N ASN A 81 -4.06 -13.84 18.43
CA ASN A 81 -2.86 -13.49 17.66
C ASN A 81 -2.30 -12.13 18.10
N TYR A 82 -3.19 -11.20 18.38
CA TYR A 82 -2.82 -9.83 18.73
C TYR A 82 -2.35 -9.70 20.18
N LYS A 83 -2.95 -10.45 21.11
CA LYS A 83 -2.47 -10.58 22.50
C LYS A 83 -1.06 -11.15 22.55
N GLN A 84 -0.78 -12.20 21.77
CA GLN A 84 0.58 -12.74 21.66
C GLN A 84 1.57 -11.71 21.11
N TYR A 85 1.14 -10.85 20.19
CA TYR A 85 1.99 -9.80 19.65
C TYR A 85 2.33 -8.73 20.70
N THR A 86 1.36 -8.27 21.48
CA THR A 86 1.57 -7.23 22.50
C THR A 86 2.30 -7.72 23.75
N GLU A 87 2.08 -8.96 24.18
CA GLU A 87 2.71 -9.55 25.36
C GLU A 87 4.14 -10.00 25.10
N ASN A 88 4.43 -10.55 23.91
CA ASN A 88 5.77 -11.04 23.56
C ASN A 88 6.73 -9.95 23.10
N GLY A 89 6.31 -8.68 23.14
CA GLY A 89 7.18 -7.51 23.10
C GLY A 89 8.35 -7.61 22.13
N SER A 90 8.09 -7.82 20.84
CA SER A 90 9.17 -7.68 19.87
C SER A 90 9.33 -6.21 19.53
N GLY A 91 10.19 -5.51 20.30
CA GLY A 91 10.74 -4.19 19.96
C GLY A 91 11.57 -4.15 18.67
N GLY A 92 11.28 -5.04 17.72
CA GLY A 92 11.92 -5.15 16.41
C GLY A 92 11.05 -4.66 15.26
N PHE A 93 9.82 -4.16 15.51
CA PHE A 93 8.98 -3.60 14.45
C PHE A 93 9.44 -2.19 14.04
N SER A 94 9.86 -1.35 15.01
CA SER A 94 10.27 0.04 14.74
C SER A 94 11.45 0.19 13.78
N TYR A 95 12.33 -0.83 13.70
CA TYR A 95 13.49 -0.85 12.80
C TYR A 95 13.28 -1.64 11.50
N ARG A 96 12.13 -2.31 11.33
CA ARG A 96 11.78 -3.09 10.13
C ARG A 96 10.66 -2.44 9.32
N ILE A 97 10.61 -1.12 9.32
CA ILE A 97 9.95 -0.31 8.28
C ILE A 97 10.78 -0.43 6.99
N ASN A 98 10.98 -1.67 6.52
CA ASN A 98 11.76 -2.03 5.34
C ASN A 98 10.90 -1.77 4.09
N ARG A 99 11.53 -1.69 2.92
CA ARG A 99 10.92 -1.55 1.58
C ARG A 99 9.67 -2.42 1.38
N HIS A 100 9.65 -3.64 1.93
CA HIS A 100 8.50 -4.56 1.91
C HIS A 100 7.26 -4.04 2.64
N PHE A 101 7.46 -3.31 3.75
CA PHE A 101 6.35 -2.72 4.50
C PHE A 101 5.71 -1.57 3.73
N LYS A 102 6.50 -0.72 3.05
CA LYS A 102 5.96 0.33 2.16
C LYS A 102 5.17 -0.27 1.00
N SER A 103 5.64 -1.36 0.39
CA SER A 103 4.86 -2.04 -0.66
C SER A 103 3.57 -2.67 -0.14
N SER A 104 3.59 -3.31 1.04
CA SER A 104 2.38 -3.87 1.65
C SER A 104 1.37 -2.79 2.03
N LEU A 105 1.86 -1.67 2.56
CA LEU A 105 1.04 -0.52 2.93
C LEU A 105 0.42 0.15 1.70
N ARG A 106 1.20 0.33 0.62
CA ARG A 106 0.69 0.82 -0.67
C ARG A 106 -0.39 -0.11 -1.21
N SER A 107 -0.15 -1.42 -1.20
CA SER A 107 -1.14 -2.40 -1.67
C SER A 107 -2.44 -2.32 -0.85
N LEU A 108 -2.34 -2.17 0.48
CA LEU A 108 -3.51 -1.99 1.34
C LEU A 108 -4.22 -0.67 1.10
N ALA A 109 -3.48 0.42 0.86
CA ALA A 109 -4.05 1.73 0.55
C ALA A 109 -4.76 1.73 -0.81
N ASP A 110 -4.15 1.12 -1.83
CA ASP A 110 -4.75 0.93 -3.16
C ASP A 110 -6.02 0.07 -3.06
N GLN A 111 -6.00 -1.01 -2.29
CA GLN A 111 -7.20 -1.83 -2.02
C GLN A 111 -8.29 -1.06 -1.28
N ALA A 112 -7.92 -0.20 -0.32
CA ALA A 112 -8.87 0.59 0.44
C ALA A 112 -9.55 1.67 -0.41
N ALA A 113 -8.80 2.30 -1.32
CA ALA A 113 -9.36 3.23 -2.29
C ALA A 113 -10.38 2.54 -3.22
N GLN A 114 -10.11 1.30 -3.63
CA GLN A 114 -10.93 0.58 -4.60
C GLN A 114 -12.33 0.13 -4.11
N LYS A 115 -12.55 -0.03 -2.81
CA LYS A 115 -13.79 -0.66 -2.29
C LYS A 115 -15.07 0.14 -2.52
N ASP A 116 -14.95 1.38 -2.98
CA ASP A 116 -16.08 2.23 -3.37
C ASP A 116 -16.82 1.76 -4.64
N LEU A 117 -16.15 1.03 -5.54
CA LEU A 117 -16.78 0.46 -6.72
C LEU A 117 -17.62 -0.80 -6.40
N ILE A 118 -17.51 -1.33 -5.18
CA ILE A 118 -18.22 -2.53 -4.70
C ILE A 118 -19.10 -2.17 -3.49
N VAL A 119 -19.65 -0.96 -3.43
CA VAL A 119 -20.75 -0.65 -2.50
C VAL A 119 -22.01 -1.29 -3.07
N GLY A 120 -22.28 -2.54 -2.67
CA GLY A 120 -23.47 -3.27 -3.13
C GLY A 120 -23.49 -4.77 -2.84
N LYS A 121 -22.35 -5.37 -2.50
CA LYS A 121 -22.31 -6.74 -1.95
C LYS A 121 -21.66 -6.72 -0.58
N ALA A 122 -22.41 -6.26 0.42
CA ALA A 122 -22.12 -6.69 1.79
C ALA A 122 -22.03 -8.22 1.74
N ASN A 123 -20.90 -8.79 2.16
CA ASN A 123 -20.82 -10.22 2.36
C ASN A 123 -21.95 -10.58 3.33
N SER A 124 -22.98 -11.26 2.83
CA SER A 124 -24.17 -11.66 3.59
C SER A 124 -23.85 -12.61 4.76
N SER A 125 -22.59 -13.02 4.88
CA SER A 125 -22.02 -13.81 5.97
C SER A 125 -21.31 -13.01 7.06
N LEU A 126 -21.19 -11.67 6.94
CA LEU A 126 -20.51 -10.89 7.96
C LEU A 126 -21.38 -10.79 9.22
N SER A 127 -20.90 -11.34 10.34
CA SER A 127 -21.64 -11.27 11.59
C SER A 127 -21.81 -9.82 12.07
N GLN A 128 -23.01 -9.48 12.57
CA GLN A 128 -23.28 -8.17 13.15
C GLN A 128 -22.30 -7.84 14.30
N LYS A 129 -21.85 -8.87 15.02
CA LYS A 129 -20.79 -8.79 16.05
C LYS A 129 -19.48 -8.24 15.44
N ASN A 130 -18.99 -8.83 14.34
CA ASN A 130 -17.75 -8.39 13.70
C ASN A 130 -17.87 -6.98 13.13
N PHE A 131 -19.03 -6.61 12.57
CA PHE A 131 -19.25 -5.27 12.05
C PHE A 131 -19.22 -4.21 13.17
N ALA A 132 -19.92 -4.46 14.29
CA ALA A 132 -19.92 -3.57 15.45
C ALA A 132 -18.52 -3.43 16.07
N LEU A 133 -17.79 -4.54 16.16
CA LEU A 133 -16.43 -4.56 16.68
C LEU A 133 -15.46 -3.81 15.77
N ALA A 134 -15.53 -4.01 14.45
CA ALA A 134 -14.73 -3.27 13.48
C ALA A 134 -14.97 -1.76 13.59
N LYS A 135 -16.22 -1.33 13.75
CA LYS A 135 -16.56 0.08 14.00
C LYS A 135 -15.91 0.62 15.27
N SER A 136 -15.97 -0.12 16.37
CA SER A 136 -15.32 0.27 17.63
C SER A 136 -13.80 0.39 17.46
N VAL A 137 -13.16 -0.59 16.81
CA VAL A 137 -11.72 -0.60 16.55
C VAL A 137 -11.30 0.58 15.67
N MET A 138 -12.10 0.92 14.66
CA MET A 138 -11.85 2.07 13.79
C MET A 138 -11.89 3.41 14.53
N LEU A 139 -12.84 3.57 15.46
CA LEU A 139 -12.97 4.78 16.29
C LEU A 139 -11.77 4.95 17.24
N GLU A 140 -11.18 3.85 17.70
CA GLU A 140 -9.94 3.86 18.50
C GLU A 140 -8.70 4.11 17.62
N ALA A 141 -8.66 3.57 16.40
CA ALA A 141 -7.52 3.70 15.49
C ALA A 141 -7.34 5.13 14.97
N PHE A 142 -8.44 5.78 14.60
CA PHE A 142 -8.42 7.07 13.91
C PHE A 142 -7.71 8.20 14.68
N PRO A 143 -8.00 8.46 15.97
CA PRO A 143 -7.28 9.49 16.73
C PRO A 143 -5.79 9.15 16.95
N LEU A 144 -5.40 7.89 16.78
CA LEU A 144 -4.00 7.44 16.90
C LEU A 144 -3.21 7.65 15.60
N ILE A 145 -3.85 8.03 14.49
CA ILE A 145 -3.19 8.52 13.27
C ILE A 145 -2.62 9.92 13.58
N SER A 146 -1.56 9.92 14.40
CA SER A 146 -0.78 11.09 14.76
C SER A 146 0.01 11.58 13.55
N PRO A 147 0.41 12.86 13.51
CA PRO A 147 1.59 13.28 12.75
C PRO A 147 2.73 12.32 13.08
N THR A 148 3.15 11.53 12.10
CA THR A 148 4.29 10.63 12.23
C THR A 148 5.50 11.29 11.59
N VAL A 149 6.71 10.78 11.88
CA VAL A 149 7.93 11.29 11.24
C VAL A 149 8.00 10.91 9.75
N ASP A 150 7.21 9.92 9.30
CA ASP A 150 7.15 9.51 7.89
C ASP A 150 5.79 9.91 7.25
N PRO A 151 5.76 11.00 6.45
CA PRO A 151 4.53 11.44 5.77
C PRO A 151 3.89 10.35 4.91
N TYR A 152 4.71 9.47 4.32
CA TYR A 152 4.22 8.36 3.50
C TYR A 152 3.38 7.40 4.34
N PHE A 153 3.88 7.06 5.52
CA PHE A 153 3.19 6.15 6.43
C PHE A 153 1.88 6.76 6.92
N GLN A 154 1.92 8.03 7.32
CA GLN A 154 0.75 8.76 7.81
C GLN A 154 -0.37 8.81 6.76
N MET A 155 -0.05 9.25 5.54
CA MET A 155 -1.07 9.40 4.51
C MET A 155 -1.63 8.06 4.04
N SER A 156 -0.80 7.02 4.01
CA SER A 156 -1.29 5.67 3.72
C SER A 156 -2.27 5.17 4.78
N MET A 157 -2.05 5.49 6.06
CA MET A 157 -3.01 5.17 7.13
C MET A 157 -4.33 5.92 6.96
N TYR A 158 -4.31 7.20 6.55
CA TYR A 158 -5.55 7.93 6.24
C TYR A 158 -6.30 7.32 5.06
N LEU A 159 -5.62 6.87 4.00
CA LEU A 159 -6.26 6.17 2.88
C LEU A 159 -6.91 4.86 3.31
N ILE A 160 -6.22 4.06 4.12
CA ILE A 160 -6.77 2.82 4.66
C ILE A 160 -7.99 3.14 5.54
N ALA A 161 -7.86 4.10 6.46
CA ALA A 161 -8.93 4.47 7.36
C ALA A 161 -10.17 4.99 6.60
N ARG A 162 -9.96 5.82 5.58
CA ARG A 162 -11.00 6.31 4.67
C ARG A 162 -11.80 5.16 4.06
N GLY A 163 -11.13 4.20 3.42
CA GLY A 163 -11.80 3.05 2.82
C GLY A 163 -12.58 2.23 3.86
N LYS A 164 -12.00 2.01 5.05
CA LYS A 164 -12.68 1.28 6.14
C LYS A 164 -13.90 2.01 6.69
N PHE A 165 -13.85 3.32 6.84
CA PHE A 165 -15.02 4.11 7.26
C PHE A 165 -16.13 4.07 6.22
N ARG A 166 -15.80 4.08 4.92
CA ARG A 166 -16.79 3.89 3.84
C ARG A 166 -17.43 2.51 3.88
N GLU A 167 -16.63 1.45 4.06
CA GLU A 167 -17.15 0.07 4.26
C GLU A 167 -18.13 -0.02 5.45
N LEU A 168 -17.91 0.78 6.49
CA LEU A 168 -18.75 0.85 7.68
C LEU A 168 -19.96 1.79 7.55
N GLY A 169 -20.10 2.50 6.42
CA GLY A 169 -21.14 3.52 6.22
C GLY A 169 -20.95 4.81 7.03
N ASP A 170 -19.76 5.04 7.59
CA ASP A 170 -19.43 6.26 8.35
C ASP A 170 -18.89 7.35 7.42
N ALA A 171 -19.81 8.01 6.72
CA ALA A 171 -19.49 9.09 5.79
C ALA A 171 -18.78 10.28 6.47
N ALA A 172 -19.10 10.57 7.74
CA ALA A 172 -18.51 11.69 8.46
C ALA A 172 -17.02 11.44 8.76
N SER A 173 -16.67 10.25 9.26
CA SER A 173 -15.27 9.90 9.53
C SER A 173 -14.47 9.69 8.25
N SER A 174 -15.09 9.14 7.20
CA SER A 174 -14.47 9.10 5.85
C SER A 174 -14.12 10.51 5.37
N LYS A 175 -15.05 11.46 5.48
CA LYS A 175 -14.81 12.85 5.05
C LYS A 175 -13.67 13.51 5.83
N LYS A 176 -13.54 13.25 7.13
CA LYS A 176 -12.39 13.73 7.92
C LYS A 176 -11.05 13.20 7.38
N CYS A 177 -11.02 11.96 6.88
CA CYS A 177 -9.82 11.41 6.25
C CYS A 177 -9.54 12.10 4.90
N ASP A 178 -10.58 12.32 4.08
CA ASP A 178 -10.48 13.09 2.83
C ASP A 178 -9.93 14.50 3.07
N ASP A 179 -10.48 15.23 4.06
CA ASP A 179 -10.05 16.57 4.42
C ASP A 179 -8.58 16.60 4.90
N ALA A 180 -8.15 15.59 5.67
CA ALA A 180 -6.77 15.46 6.12
C ALA A 180 -5.79 15.22 4.97
N ILE A 181 -6.16 14.35 4.02
CA ILE A 181 -5.39 14.06 2.81
C ILE A 181 -5.28 15.32 1.94
N GLU A 182 -6.40 15.97 1.62
CA GLU A 182 -6.39 17.14 0.75
C GLU A 182 -5.65 18.31 1.39
N LYS A 183 -5.77 18.51 2.72
CA LYS A 183 -4.98 19.50 3.44
C LYS A 183 -3.48 19.23 3.31
N PHE A 184 -3.06 17.97 3.44
CA PHE A 184 -1.65 17.58 3.28
C PHE A 184 -1.15 17.81 1.84
N VAL A 185 -1.90 17.34 0.83
CA VAL A 185 -1.55 17.52 -0.58
C VAL A 185 -1.47 19.01 -0.93
N SER A 186 -2.52 19.79 -0.61
CA SER A 186 -2.56 21.23 -0.83
C SER A 186 -1.38 21.96 -0.14
N SER A 187 -0.94 21.50 1.02
CA SER A 187 0.24 22.07 1.69
C SER A 187 1.51 21.81 0.89
N CYS A 188 1.69 20.60 0.34
CA CYS A 188 2.83 20.25 -0.49
C CYS A 188 2.81 21.01 -1.84
N GLU A 189 1.62 21.22 -2.42
CA GLU A 189 1.46 21.98 -3.66
C GLU A 189 1.80 23.47 -3.49
N LYS A 190 1.46 24.06 -2.34
CA LYS A 190 1.69 25.49 -2.06
C LYS A 190 3.04 25.82 -1.45
N ASP A 191 3.65 24.87 -0.75
CA ASP A 191 4.98 25.05 -0.19
C ASP A 191 5.99 25.26 -1.33
N GLY A 192 6.84 26.28 -1.24
CA GLY A 192 7.90 26.55 -2.21
C GLY A 192 9.05 25.55 -2.14
N ASN A 193 9.27 24.90 -1.00
CA ASN A 193 10.38 23.99 -0.77
C ASN A 193 10.01 22.76 0.09
N PRO A 194 9.02 21.94 -0.33
CA PRO A 194 8.65 20.73 0.38
C PRO A 194 9.77 19.69 0.27
N ASN A 195 9.93 18.92 1.33
CA ASN A 195 10.85 17.78 1.37
C ASN A 195 10.42 16.71 0.34
N SER A 196 11.39 16.03 -0.28
CA SER A 196 11.15 14.91 -1.19
C SER A 196 10.20 13.86 -0.60
N LYS A 197 10.31 13.50 0.68
CA LYS A 197 9.40 12.55 1.34
C LYS A 197 7.95 13.02 1.36
N GLN A 198 7.71 14.33 1.46
CA GLN A 198 6.36 14.89 1.43
C GLN A 198 5.79 14.84 0.01
N LEU A 199 6.60 15.19 -0.99
CA LEU A 199 6.24 15.09 -2.41
C LEU A 199 5.89 13.64 -2.78
N GLU A 200 6.74 12.68 -2.37
CA GLU A 200 6.53 11.25 -2.61
C GLU A 200 5.24 10.74 -1.94
N ALA A 201 4.97 11.16 -0.70
CA ALA A 201 3.76 10.79 0.02
C ALA A 201 2.49 11.37 -0.65
N ALA A 202 2.50 12.66 -0.98
CA ALA A 202 1.37 13.32 -1.61
C ALA A 202 1.07 12.73 -2.99
N ALA A 203 2.12 12.51 -3.81
CA ALA A 203 1.97 11.88 -5.11
C ALA A 203 1.46 10.43 -5.02
N SER A 204 1.96 9.64 -4.06
CA SER A 204 1.47 8.27 -3.86
C SER A 204 -0.01 8.23 -3.51
N VAL A 205 -0.49 9.18 -2.72
CA VAL A 205 -1.89 9.22 -2.28
C VAL A 205 -2.82 9.60 -3.41
N LEU A 206 -2.42 10.59 -4.21
CA LEU A 206 -3.13 10.99 -5.42
C LEU A 206 -3.19 9.86 -6.46
N ASP A 207 -2.10 9.11 -6.65
CA ASP A 207 -2.07 7.94 -7.53
C ASP A 207 -3.04 6.85 -7.02
N SER A 208 -3.04 6.55 -5.71
CA SER A 208 -4.00 5.61 -5.11
C SER A 208 -5.46 6.07 -5.28
N GLN A 209 -5.76 7.36 -5.03
CA GLN A 209 -7.10 7.92 -5.24
C GLN A 209 -7.53 7.90 -6.71
N SER A 210 -6.59 7.99 -7.65
CA SER A 210 -6.94 7.90 -9.09
C SER A 210 -7.48 6.52 -9.47
N GLN A 211 -7.07 5.47 -8.76
CA GLN A 211 -7.50 4.09 -9.03
C GLN A 211 -8.98 3.84 -8.68
N GLU A 212 -9.61 4.74 -7.92
CA GLU A 212 -11.06 4.70 -7.62
C GLU A 212 -11.92 4.90 -8.87
N PHE A 213 -11.39 5.65 -9.84
CA PHE A 213 -12.12 6.00 -11.05
C PHE A 213 -11.77 5.08 -12.23
N ILE A 214 -10.48 4.77 -12.39
CA ILE A 214 -9.98 3.88 -13.46
C ILE A 214 -8.82 3.06 -12.91
N ARG A 215 -9.02 1.74 -12.86
CA ARG A 215 -8.01 0.79 -12.38
C ARG A 215 -7.22 0.21 -13.54
N ILE A 216 -5.94 0.53 -13.59
CA ILE A 216 -4.96 -0.11 -14.47
C ILE A 216 -3.73 -0.43 -13.64
N THR A 217 -3.34 -1.69 -13.65
CA THR A 217 -2.11 -2.12 -12.97
C THR A 217 -0.96 -1.99 -13.95
N ILE A 218 -0.07 -1.05 -13.70
CA ILE A 218 1.15 -0.89 -14.50
C ILE A 218 2.23 -1.77 -13.88
N PHE A 219 2.60 -2.83 -14.60
CA PHE A 219 3.66 -3.73 -14.16
C PHE A 219 5.03 -3.13 -14.45
N ASP A 220 5.97 -3.31 -13.52
CA ASP A 220 7.35 -2.87 -13.73
C ASP A 220 8.01 -3.70 -14.85
N GLN A 221 7.73 -5.00 -14.95
CA GLN A 221 8.26 -5.83 -16.02
C GLN A 221 7.37 -5.78 -17.26
N LYS A 222 8.00 -5.88 -18.45
CA LYS A 222 7.28 -6.00 -19.71
C LYS A 222 6.44 -7.29 -19.67
N PRO A 223 5.12 -7.23 -19.83
CA PRO A 223 4.30 -8.43 -19.89
C PRO A 223 4.81 -9.32 -21.02
N SER A 224 5.10 -10.59 -20.73
CA SER A 224 5.44 -11.54 -21.79
C SER A 224 4.26 -11.66 -22.76
N TYR A 225 4.53 -11.90 -24.04
CA TYR A 225 3.47 -12.07 -25.05
C TYR A 225 2.47 -13.18 -24.67
N ALA A 226 2.90 -14.20 -23.92
CA ALA A 226 2.05 -15.27 -23.39
C ALA A 226 1.10 -14.81 -22.25
N ASN A 227 1.47 -13.76 -21.50
CA ASN A 227 0.66 -13.18 -20.42
C ASN A 227 -0.15 -11.95 -20.86
N ARG A 228 -0.03 -11.53 -22.14
CA ARG A 228 -1.06 -10.70 -22.77
C ARG A 228 -2.27 -11.58 -23.05
N THR A 229 -2.95 -12.05 -22.01
CA THR A 229 -4.39 -12.29 -22.11
C THR A 229 -4.94 -11.07 -22.81
N LYS A 230 -5.67 -11.25 -23.93
CA LYS A 230 -6.35 -10.16 -24.65
C LYS A 230 -7.17 -9.39 -23.61
N ALA A 231 -6.59 -8.33 -23.05
CA ALA A 231 -7.23 -7.59 -21.99
C ALA A 231 -8.46 -6.99 -22.66
N LEU A 232 -9.63 -7.36 -22.14
CA LEU A 232 -10.87 -6.74 -22.60
C LEU A 232 -10.68 -5.23 -22.50
N PRO A 233 -11.18 -4.45 -23.47
CA PRO A 233 -11.10 -2.99 -23.41
C PRO A 233 -11.58 -2.53 -22.03
N ILE A 234 -10.75 -1.75 -21.34
CA ILE A 234 -11.13 -1.19 -20.05
C ILE A 234 -12.29 -0.24 -20.33
N SER A 235 -13.49 -0.59 -19.86
CA SER A 235 -14.65 0.28 -19.97
C SER A 235 -14.60 1.33 -18.86
N TYR A 236 -14.69 2.60 -19.24
CA TYR A 236 -14.73 3.73 -18.32
C TYR A 236 -15.59 4.86 -18.91
N SER A 237 -16.15 5.70 -18.04
CA SER A 237 -16.78 6.94 -18.46
C SER A 237 -15.75 8.05 -18.66
N GLU A 238 -16.00 8.97 -19.59
CA GLU A 238 -15.13 10.12 -19.81
C GLU A 238 -15.02 11.01 -18.55
N GLU A 239 -16.06 11.04 -17.71
CA GLU A 239 -16.01 11.70 -16.41
C GLU A 239 -14.98 11.05 -15.46
N ASN A 240 -14.99 9.72 -15.36
CA ASN A 240 -14.02 8.98 -14.54
C ASN A 240 -12.60 9.17 -15.08
N PHE A 241 -12.43 9.22 -16.40
CA PHE A 241 -11.15 9.54 -17.01
C PHE A 241 -10.64 10.91 -16.58
N ARG A 242 -11.44 11.96 -16.68
CA ARG A 242 -11.05 13.31 -16.27
C ARG A 242 -10.69 13.38 -14.78
N LYS A 243 -11.46 12.71 -13.92
CA LYS A 243 -11.18 12.65 -12.46
C LYS A 243 -9.86 11.93 -12.18
N ALA A 244 -9.65 10.74 -12.74
CA ALA A 244 -8.42 9.96 -12.59
C ALA A 244 -7.21 10.74 -13.11
N GLN A 245 -7.33 11.30 -14.32
CA GLN A 245 -6.28 12.06 -15.00
C GLN A 245 -5.88 13.28 -14.19
N LYS A 246 -6.84 14.05 -13.66
CA LYS A 246 -6.57 15.22 -12.82
C LYS A 246 -5.72 14.85 -11.60
N LEU A 247 -6.05 13.77 -10.91
CA LEU A 247 -5.29 13.30 -9.74
C LEU A 247 -3.87 12.84 -10.12
N ARG A 248 -3.73 12.06 -11.20
CA ARG A 248 -2.42 11.61 -11.70
C ARG A 248 -1.53 12.79 -12.15
N LEU A 249 -2.10 13.79 -12.82
CA LEU A 249 -1.36 14.98 -13.24
C LEU A 249 -0.90 15.82 -12.03
N ARG A 250 -1.73 15.97 -10.99
CA ARG A 250 -1.30 16.57 -9.71
C ARG A 250 -0.12 15.81 -9.09
N ALA A 251 -0.17 14.47 -9.10
CA ALA A 251 0.90 13.63 -8.58
C ALA A 251 2.22 13.82 -9.35
N ILE A 252 2.15 13.86 -10.69
CA ILE A 252 3.32 14.12 -11.55
C ILE A 252 3.88 15.52 -11.28
N ALA A 253 3.04 16.55 -11.21
CA ALA A 253 3.47 17.93 -10.95
C ALA A 253 4.22 18.06 -9.61
N LEU A 254 3.84 17.29 -8.59
CA LEU A 254 4.58 17.21 -7.33
C LEU A 254 5.94 16.53 -7.50
N LEU A 255 5.99 15.41 -8.21
CA LEU A 255 7.23 14.66 -8.44
C LEU A 255 8.19 15.36 -9.40
N ASP A 256 7.70 16.23 -10.28
CA ASP A 256 8.51 17.04 -11.20
C ASP A 256 9.40 18.05 -10.48
N ARG A 257 9.09 18.34 -9.22
CA ARG A 257 9.91 19.18 -8.34
C ARG A 257 11.14 18.45 -7.80
N LEU A 258 11.22 17.12 -7.96
CA LEU A 258 12.39 16.33 -7.62
C LEU A 258 13.47 16.45 -8.70
N ALA A 259 14.71 16.13 -8.34
CA ALA A 259 15.82 16.14 -9.28
C ALA A 259 15.55 15.22 -10.50
N PRO A 260 16.03 15.55 -11.71
CA PRO A 260 15.76 14.79 -12.93
C PRO A 260 16.16 13.31 -12.87
N GLU A 261 17.19 12.98 -12.10
CA GLU A 261 17.70 11.63 -11.86
C GLU A 261 16.86 10.81 -10.87
N ASN A 262 15.92 11.45 -10.18
CA ASN A 262 15.07 10.77 -9.22
C ASN A 262 14.22 9.68 -9.89
N HIS A 263 14.33 8.46 -9.39
CA HIS A 263 13.65 7.30 -9.94
C HIS A 263 12.11 7.45 -9.91
N LEU A 264 11.53 8.05 -8.87
CA LEU A 264 10.08 8.20 -8.75
C LEU A 264 9.52 9.22 -9.73
N ARG A 265 10.24 10.32 -9.99
CA ARG A 265 9.89 11.29 -11.03
C ARG A 265 9.82 10.63 -12.41
N ARG A 266 10.90 9.94 -12.80
CA ARG A 266 10.95 9.19 -14.07
C ARG A 266 9.87 8.11 -14.15
N LYS A 267 9.69 7.35 -13.06
CA LYS A 267 8.67 6.31 -12.97
C LYS A 267 7.26 6.87 -13.12
N ALA A 268 6.97 8.09 -12.64
CA ALA A 268 5.65 8.69 -12.77
C ALA A 268 5.27 8.98 -14.23
N HIS A 269 6.18 9.56 -15.03
CA HIS A 269 5.94 9.76 -16.47
C HIS A 269 5.80 8.43 -17.21
N ARG A 270 6.66 7.46 -16.89
CA ARG A 270 6.60 6.10 -17.45
C ARG A 270 5.26 5.42 -17.15
N ASP A 271 4.83 5.43 -15.88
CA ASP A 271 3.58 4.81 -15.45
C ASP A 271 2.37 5.55 -16.07
N MET A 272 2.44 6.88 -16.23
CA MET A 272 1.40 7.67 -16.90
C MET A 272 1.31 7.38 -18.41
N ALA A 273 2.44 7.27 -19.10
CA ALA A 273 2.49 6.91 -20.51
C ALA A 273 1.83 5.55 -20.75
N LEU A 274 2.19 4.55 -19.92
CA LEU A 274 1.60 3.21 -19.99
C LEU A 274 0.10 3.25 -19.64
N TRP A 275 -0.31 4.02 -18.62
CA TRP A 275 -1.72 4.19 -18.27
C TRP A 275 -2.54 4.78 -19.42
N TYR A 276 -2.04 5.79 -20.13
CA TYR A 276 -2.71 6.33 -21.31
C TYR A 276 -2.76 5.35 -22.48
N SER A 277 -1.68 4.58 -22.73
CA SER A 277 -1.67 3.56 -23.78
C SER A 277 -2.70 2.46 -23.53
N GLU A 278 -2.84 2.00 -22.28
CA GLU A 278 -3.87 1.00 -21.90
C GLU A 278 -5.30 1.54 -22.07
N LEU A 279 -5.48 2.87 -22.10
CA LEU A 279 -6.76 3.54 -22.34
C LEU A 279 -6.98 3.95 -23.81
N GLY A 280 -6.03 3.66 -24.71
CA GLY A 280 -6.07 4.08 -26.11
C GLY A 280 -5.90 5.59 -26.34
N LYS A 281 -5.24 6.29 -25.41
CA LYS A 281 -5.00 7.74 -25.48
C LYS A 281 -3.59 8.05 -26.00
N ASP A 282 -3.29 7.60 -27.22
CA ASP A 282 -1.92 7.55 -27.77
C ASP A 282 -1.20 8.91 -27.80
N ALA A 283 -1.89 10.00 -28.16
CA ALA A 283 -1.31 11.33 -28.16
C ALA A 283 -0.83 11.76 -26.75
N LEU A 284 -1.61 11.46 -25.71
CA LEU A 284 -1.25 11.75 -24.33
C LEU A 284 -0.15 10.81 -23.82
N ALA A 285 -0.17 9.55 -24.25
CA ALA A 285 0.90 8.60 -23.95
C ALA A 285 2.23 9.09 -24.51
N ASN A 286 2.26 9.52 -25.78
CA ASN A 286 3.46 10.02 -26.44
C ASN A 286 4.00 11.28 -25.78
N ALA A 287 3.15 12.23 -25.38
CA ALA A 287 3.59 13.42 -24.65
C ALA A 287 4.29 13.07 -23.32
N GLN A 288 3.82 12.04 -22.60
CA GLN A 288 4.48 11.57 -21.37
C GLN A 288 5.78 10.80 -21.64
N LYS A 289 5.87 10.09 -22.78
CA LYS A 289 7.11 9.48 -23.22
C LYS A 289 8.17 10.53 -23.56
N GLU A 290 7.81 11.59 -24.27
CA GLU A 290 8.71 12.69 -24.59
C GLU A 290 9.28 13.33 -23.33
N ALA A 291 8.43 13.67 -22.35
CA ALA A 291 8.87 14.17 -21.05
C ALA A 291 9.84 13.20 -20.34
N LEU A 292 9.57 11.88 -20.38
CA LEU A 292 10.47 10.87 -19.84
C LEU A 292 11.80 10.80 -20.61
N PHE A 293 11.76 10.86 -21.94
CA PHE A 293 12.94 10.80 -22.80
C PHE A 293 13.86 11.98 -22.52
N ASP A 294 13.30 13.17 -22.32
CA ASP A 294 14.05 14.37 -21.94
C ASP A 294 14.71 14.22 -20.56
N LEU A 295 13.99 13.65 -19.58
CA LEU A 295 14.52 13.40 -18.23
C LEU A 295 15.65 12.36 -18.18
N VAL A 296 15.64 11.40 -19.10
CA VAL A 296 16.61 10.31 -19.16
C VAL A 296 17.75 10.61 -20.15
N GLY A 297 17.51 11.45 -21.16
CA GLY A 297 18.43 11.68 -22.28
C GLY A 297 18.44 10.52 -23.29
N VAL A 298 17.36 9.74 -23.36
CA VAL A 298 17.27 8.54 -24.20
C VAL A 298 15.92 8.50 -24.90
N GLN A 299 15.92 8.54 -26.24
CA GLN A 299 14.72 8.45 -27.08
C GLN A 299 14.43 6.99 -27.48
N SER A 300 13.96 6.19 -26.53
CA SER A 300 13.63 4.79 -26.80
C SER A 300 12.55 4.25 -25.88
N ASP A 301 11.53 3.61 -26.45
CA ASP A 301 10.49 2.88 -25.71
C ASP A 301 11.07 1.74 -24.84
N ASN A 302 12.30 1.30 -25.10
CA ASN A 302 12.96 0.28 -24.29
C ASN A 302 13.19 0.73 -22.84
N ILE A 303 13.16 2.03 -22.55
CA ILE A 303 13.30 2.54 -21.18
C ILE A 303 11.99 2.49 -20.38
N LEU A 304 10.86 2.17 -21.04
CA LEU A 304 9.57 1.99 -20.37
C LEU A 304 9.53 0.73 -19.51
N TYR A 305 10.54 -0.14 -19.60
CA TYR A 305 10.66 -1.34 -18.79
C TYR A 305 12.12 -1.50 -18.37
N PRO A 306 12.38 -2.08 -17.19
CA PRO A 306 13.74 -2.39 -16.77
C PRO A 306 14.32 -3.45 -17.71
N GLN A 307 15.61 -3.30 -17.99
CA GLN A 307 16.39 -4.22 -18.79
C GLN A 307 17.14 -5.20 -17.88
N SER A 308 17.49 -6.37 -18.41
CA SER A 308 18.34 -7.32 -17.68
C SER A 308 19.77 -6.77 -17.60
N GLY A 309 20.28 -6.62 -16.39
CA GLY A 309 21.66 -6.21 -16.12
C GLY A 309 22.66 -7.35 -16.00
N GLY A 310 22.22 -8.61 -16.17
CA GLY A 310 22.97 -9.80 -15.79
C GLY A 310 22.71 -10.21 -14.33
N CYS A 311 22.86 -11.50 -14.05
CA CYS A 311 22.68 -12.14 -12.73
C CYS A 311 21.39 -11.75 -11.97
N GLY A 312 20.28 -11.54 -12.70
CA GLY A 312 18.98 -11.17 -12.13
C GLY A 312 18.83 -9.70 -11.72
N SER A 313 19.85 -8.85 -11.96
CA SER A 313 19.76 -7.41 -11.71
C SER A 313 18.90 -6.72 -12.78
N LEU A 314 18.13 -5.72 -12.36
CA LEU A 314 17.32 -4.88 -13.24
C LEU A 314 17.99 -3.53 -13.41
N ILE A 315 18.20 -3.13 -14.66
CA ILE A 315 18.75 -1.83 -15.03
C ILE A 315 17.60 -0.95 -15.53
N TRP A 316 17.47 0.23 -14.95
CA TRP A 316 16.51 1.25 -15.39
C TRP A 316 17.19 2.34 -16.21
N TRP A 317 16.40 3.00 -17.05
CA TRP A 317 16.75 4.27 -17.69
C TRP A 317 17.96 4.23 -18.63
N LYS A 318 18.20 3.08 -19.29
CA LYS A 318 19.21 2.93 -20.34
C LYS A 318 18.57 2.29 -21.56
N ALA A 319 19.01 2.67 -22.77
CA ALA A 319 18.59 2.02 -24.01
C ALA A 319 19.44 0.79 -24.35
N GLU A 320 20.74 0.83 -24.04
CA GLU A 320 21.67 -0.23 -24.40
C GLU A 320 21.53 -1.45 -23.47
N ALA A 321 21.25 -2.61 -24.07
CA ALA A 321 21.45 -3.87 -23.39
C ALA A 321 22.95 -3.99 -23.04
N PRO A 322 23.32 -4.36 -21.79
CA PRO A 322 24.72 -4.51 -21.43
C PRO A 322 25.41 -5.50 -22.39
N LYS A 323 26.54 -5.07 -22.98
CA LYS A 323 27.29 -5.85 -23.98
C LYS A 323 27.82 -7.20 -23.49
N TYR A 324 27.76 -7.48 -22.18
CA TYR A 324 28.28 -8.69 -21.57
C TYR A 324 27.27 -9.29 -20.59
N SER A 325 26.57 -10.34 -21.02
CA SER A 325 25.72 -11.17 -20.16
C SER A 325 26.42 -12.43 -19.65
N TYR A 326 27.74 -12.54 -19.81
CA TYR A 326 28.50 -13.74 -19.48
C TYR A 326 29.68 -13.37 -18.60
N ASP A 327 29.47 -13.52 -17.28
CA ASP A 327 30.42 -14.00 -16.27
C ASP A 327 29.79 -13.84 -14.87
N CYS A 328 28.54 -14.31 -14.72
CA CYS A 328 28.05 -14.68 -13.40
C CYS A 328 28.78 -15.96 -13.02
N GLY A 329 30.04 -15.86 -12.59
CA GLY A 329 30.82 -17.00 -12.12
C GLY A 329 30.05 -17.69 -11.00
N MET A 330 29.43 -18.83 -11.30
CA MET A 330 29.22 -19.86 -10.30
C MET A 330 30.59 -20.50 -10.07
N GLY A 331 31.40 -19.84 -9.25
CA GLY A 331 32.55 -20.46 -8.60
C GLY A 331 32.09 -21.41 -7.51
#